data_AF-A0A821B7C0-F1
#
_entry.id   AF-A0A821B7C0-F1
#
_cell.length_a   1.000
_cell.length_b   1.000
_cell.length_c   1.000
_cell.angle_alpha   90.00
_cell.angle_beta   90.00
_cell.angle_gamma   90.00
#
_symmetry.space_group_name_H-M   'P 1'
#
loop_
_entity.id
_entity.type
_entity.pdbx_description
1 polymer ?
#
loop_
_entity_poly.entity_id
_entity_poly.type
_entity_poly.pdbx_seq_one_letter_code
_entity_poly.pdbx_strand_id
1 'polypeptide(L)'
;MVSSCFSKHETNDYPRDMIDKLANACENVGFFYAIGHGISNELLLRTLSVTRQLFDLDLKIKNQYAARLFVNSSNTSQQFGGFGRGYQSIGENVTNSRRDRHEGFDLYRELDWHHPLRLQFNEKHLTNKNLPDYREMAIGWNPWPKEFPLFKETISQYTTAMLQVGARVMRAIALSLNLPLNYFESTFNDSFWVKSYS
;
A
#
# COMPACT_ATOMS: atom_id res chain seq x y z
N MET A 1 16.92 19.87 -6.93
CA MET A 1 17.34 18.81 -5.99
C MET A 1 16.89 19.21 -4.58
N VAL A 2 16.14 18.36 -3.89
CA VAL A 2 15.62 18.63 -2.53
C VAL A 2 16.61 18.07 -1.51
N SER A 3 17.53 18.85 -0.96
CA SER A 3 18.52 18.32 0.00
C SER A 3 17.87 17.89 1.33
N SER A 4 18.09 16.64 1.76
CA SER A 4 18.02 16.13 3.15
C SER A 4 16.94 16.76 4.08
N CYS A 5 15.68 16.31 4.00
CA CYS A 5 14.59 16.91 4.81
C CYS A 5 13.77 15.96 5.68
N PHE A 6 13.96 14.64 5.64
CA PHE A 6 13.13 13.71 6.41
C PHE A 6 13.92 13.03 7.53
N SER A 7 14.44 13.84 8.47
CA SER A 7 14.96 13.33 9.74
C SER A 7 13.83 12.81 10.64
N LYS A 8 14.17 12.00 11.63
CA LYS A 8 13.27 11.28 12.57
C LYS A 8 12.47 12.18 13.55
N HIS A 9 12.34 13.49 13.31
CA HIS A 9 11.79 14.40 14.32
C HIS A 9 10.27 14.59 14.19
N GLU A 10 9.60 14.43 15.34
CA GLU A 10 8.20 14.74 15.62
C GLU A 10 7.95 16.25 15.81
N THR A 11 8.91 17.11 15.48
CA THR A 11 8.81 18.55 15.64
C THR A 11 8.20 19.18 14.37
N ASN A 12 7.49 20.30 14.54
CA ASN A 12 6.94 21.15 13.46
C ASN A 12 8.02 21.78 12.55
N ASP A 13 9.24 21.25 12.53
CA ASP A 13 10.41 21.90 11.95
C ASP A 13 10.65 21.42 10.51
N TYR A 14 9.62 21.58 9.67
CA TYR A 14 9.74 21.40 8.23
C TYR A 14 10.31 22.70 7.64
N PRO A 15 11.50 22.67 6.99
CA PRO A 15 12.05 23.87 6.38
C PRO A 15 11.05 24.49 5.39
N ARG A 16 10.78 25.79 5.54
CA ARG A 16 9.81 26.52 4.70
C ARG A 16 10.12 26.35 3.21
N ASP A 17 11.39 26.40 2.84
CA ASP A 17 11.83 26.24 1.45
C ASP A 17 11.51 24.84 0.88
N MET A 18 11.53 23.79 1.71
CA MET A 18 11.12 22.45 1.33
C MET A 18 9.61 22.35 1.13
N ILE A 19 8.82 22.97 2.02
CA ILE A 19 7.37 23.05 1.88
C ILE A 19 6.98 23.77 0.58
N ASP A 20 7.65 24.88 0.26
CA ASP A 20 7.36 25.66 -0.94
C ASP A 20 7.75 24.89 -2.23
N LYS A 21 8.88 24.16 -2.21
CA LYS A 21 9.27 23.26 -3.31
C LYS A 21 8.27 22.12 -3.51
N LEU A 22 7.76 21.54 -2.42
CA LEU A 22 6.75 20.48 -2.46
C LEU A 22 5.44 21.02 -3.05
N ALA A 23 4.97 22.18 -2.58
CA ALA A 23 3.77 22.85 -3.10
C ALA A 23 3.87 23.07 -4.61
N ASN A 24 4.99 23.68 -5.04
CA ASN A 24 5.24 23.97 -6.45
C ASN A 24 5.25 22.69 -7.30
N ALA A 25 5.90 21.61 -6.82
CA ALA A 25 5.93 20.33 -7.52
C ALA A 25 4.53 19.69 -7.62
N CYS A 26 3.73 19.72 -6.55
CA CYS A 26 2.37 19.20 -6.55
C CYS A 26 1.46 19.97 -7.51
N GLU A 27 1.55 21.30 -7.53
CA GLU A 27 0.66 22.16 -8.33
C GLU A 27 1.05 22.23 -9.81
N ASN A 28 2.35 22.29 -10.11
CA ASN A 28 2.82 22.64 -11.46
C ASN A 28 3.43 21.46 -12.22
N VAL A 29 3.74 20.35 -11.54
CA VAL A 29 4.43 19.20 -12.14
C VAL A 29 3.64 17.90 -11.96
N GLY A 30 3.07 17.69 -10.77
CA GLY A 30 2.33 16.47 -10.41
C GLY A 30 3.21 15.31 -9.92
N PHE A 31 4.53 15.49 -9.81
CA PHE A 31 5.45 14.51 -9.22
C PHE A 31 6.71 15.17 -8.63
N PHE A 32 7.39 14.46 -7.73
CA PHE A 32 8.67 14.89 -7.15
C PHE A 32 9.52 13.69 -6.71
N TYR A 33 10.83 13.90 -6.59
CA TYR A 33 11.74 12.96 -5.95
C TYR A 33 11.92 13.34 -4.48
N ALA A 34 11.60 12.42 -3.58
CA ALA A 34 11.94 12.56 -2.17
C ALA A 34 13.32 11.94 -1.92
N ILE A 35 14.27 12.70 -1.39
CA ILE A 35 15.57 12.19 -0.94
C ILE A 35 15.77 12.47 0.55
N GLY A 36 16.69 11.73 1.17
CA GLY A 36 16.88 11.81 2.62
C GLY A 36 15.65 11.32 3.40
N HIS A 37 14.83 10.43 2.81
CA HIS A 37 13.60 9.86 3.40
C HIS A 37 13.86 8.91 4.59
N GLY A 38 15.12 8.54 4.84
CA GLY A 38 15.54 7.74 5.99
C GLY A 38 15.44 6.22 5.82
N ILE A 39 15.06 5.73 4.64
CA ILE A 39 15.08 4.29 4.34
C ILE A 39 16.51 3.92 3.93
N SER A 40 17.08 2.88 4.55
CA SER A 40 18.44 2.46 4.23
C SER A 40 18.56 1.94 2.80
N ASN A 41 19.69 2.23 2.15
CA ASN A 41 19.98 1.69 0.82
C ASN A 41 19.99 0.16 0.82
N GLU A 42 20.41 -0.47 1.92
CA GLU A 42 20.35 -1.92 2.10
C GLU A 42 18.91 -2.44 1.98
N LEU A 43 17.94 -1.82 2.68
CA LEU A 43 16.54 -2.25 2.61
C LEU A 43 15.97 -2.03 1.21
N LEU A 44 16.30 -0.92 0.54
CA LEU A 44 15.87 -0.68 -0.85
C LEU A 44 16.40 -1.75 -1.80
N LEU A 45 17.70 -2.05 -1.74
CA LEU A 45 18.34 -3.05 -2.60
C LEU A 45 17.82 -4.46 -2.31
N ARG A 46 17.60 -4.80 -1.04
CA ARG A 46 17.02 -6.09 -0.65
C ARG A 46 15.59 -6.23 -1.14
N THR A 47 14.77 -5.19 -1.02
CA THR A 47 13.40 -5.16 -1.59
C THR A 47 13.43 -5.43 -3.09
N LEU A 48 14.26 -4.71 -3.85
CA LEU A 48 14.41 -4.95 -5.29
C LEU A 48 14.86 -6.38 -5.60
N SER A 49 15.79 -6.91 -4.81
CA SER A 49 16.31 -8.27 -4.96
C SER A 49 15.24 -9.33 -4.74
N VAL A 50 14.47 -9.26 -3.63
CA VAL A 50 13.42 -10.24 -3.35
C VAL A 50 12.25 -10.12 -4.32
N THR A 51 11.91 -8.91 -4.78
CA THR A 51 10.87 -8.73 -5.79
C THR A 51 11.27 -9.37 -7.12
N ARG A 52 12.54 -9.24 -7.55
CA ARG A 52 13.05 -9.93 -8.74
C ARG A 52 13.00 -11.45 -8.57
N GLN A 53 13.50 -11.96 -7.44
CA GLN A 53 13.47 -13.40 -7.14
C GLN A 53 12.04 -13.97 -7.14
N LEU A 54 11.05 -13.22 -6.63
CA LEU A 54 9.65 -13.61 -6.72
C LEU A 54 9.21 -13.79 -8.17
N PHE A 55 9.51 -12.82 -9.04
CA PHE A 55 9.09 -12.86 -10.44
C PHE A 55 9.92 -13.83 -11.29
N ASP A 56 11.13 -14.19 -10.86
CA ASP A 56 11.95 -15.26 -11.45
C ASP A 56 11.46 -16.67 -11.08
N LEU A 57 10.54 -16.82 -10.12
CA LEU A 57 9.91 -18.12 -9.83
C LEU A 57 9.14 -18.64 -11.04
N ASP A 58 9.08 -19.97 -11.17
CA ASP A 58 8.28 -20.64 -12.17
C ASP A 58 6.85 -20.11 -12.18
N LEU A 59 6.31 -19.86 -13.37
CA LEU A 59 4.93 -19.38 -13.53
C LEU A 59 3.91 -20.29 -12.83
N LYS A 60 4.18 -21.60 -12.77
CA LYS A 60 3.34 -22.57 -12.03
C LYS A 60 3.30 -22.26 -10.53
N ILE A 61 4.41 -21.83 -9.93
CA ILE A 61 4.48 -21.45 -8.52
C ILE A 61 3.74 -20.12 -8.33
N LYS A 62 4.06 -19.10 -9.14
CA LYS A 62 3.41 -17.77 -9.06
C LYS A 62 1.88 -17.88 -9.19
N ASN A 63 1.40 -18.73 -10.08
CA ASN A 63 -0.04 -18.96 -10.30
C ASN A 63 -0.78 -19.60 -9.11
N GLN A 64 -0.08 -20.22 -8.14
CA GLN A 64 -0.72 -20.70 -6.90
C GLN A 64 -1.19 -19.55 -6.02
N TYR A 65 -0.61 -18.37 -6.21
CA TYR A 65 -0.90 -17.15 -5.46
C TYR A 65 -1.65 -16.12 -6.31
N ALA A 66 -2.27 -16.54 -7.42
CA ALA A 66 -2.89 -15.62 -8.37
C ALA A 66 -4.10 -14.86 -7.79
N ALA A 67 -4.17 -13.56 -8.04
CA ALA A 67 -5.21 -12.65 -7.54
C ALA A 67 -6.63 -13.16 -7.82
N ARG A 68 -6.88 -13.62 -9.05
CA ARG A 68 -8.16 -14.19 -9.49
C ARG A 68 -8.67 -15.37 -8.65
N LEU A 69 -7.80 -16.08 -7.91
CA LEU A 69 -8.21 -17.19 -7.05
C LEU A 69 -8.98 -16.71 -5.81
N PHE A 70 -8.78 -15.44 -5.43
CA PHE A 70 -9.31 -14.88 -4.19
C PHE A 70 -10.53 -13.97 -4.42
N VAL A 71 -10.91 -13.70 -5.68
CA VAL A 71 -11.98 -12.75 -6.05
C VAL A 71 -13.39 -13.25 -5.69
N ASN A 72 -13.60 -14.56 -5.45
CA ASN A 72 -14.93 -15.14 -5.22
C ASN A 72 -14.97 -16.21 -4.11
N SER A 73 -14.12 -16.14 -3.08
CA SER A 73 -14.18 -17.12 -1.98
C SER A 73 -15.38 -16.86 -1.07
N SER A 74 -16.58 -17.25 -1.53
CA SER A 74 -17.78 -17.43 -0.70
C SER A 74 -17.63 -18.61 0.27
N ASN A 75 -16.56 -19.39 0.16
CA ASN A 75 -16.19 -20.41 1.14
C ASN A 75 -15.37 -19.78 2.27
N THR A 76 -16.05 -19.62 3.39
CA THR A 76 -15.63 -19.12 4.71
C THR A 76 -14.46 -19.87 5.38
N SER A 77 -13.76 -20.75 4.65
CA SER A 77 -12.62 -21.54 5.17
C SER A 77 -11.26 -21.04 4.69
N GLN A 78 -11.18 -20.22 3.64
CA GLN A 78 -9.93 -19.60 3.20
C GLN A 78 -9.86 -18.16 3.71
N GLN A 79 -8.96 -17.92 4.65
CA GLN A 79 -8.76 -16.63 5.33
C GLN A 79 -8.11 -15.55 4.42
N PHE A 80 -7.99 -15.78 3.10
CA PHE A 80 -7.37 -14.84 2.18
C PHE A 80 -8.37 -13.77 1.74
N GLY A 81 -7.92 -12.51 1.68
CA GLY A 81 -8.84 -11.41 1.42
C GLY A 81 -9.27 -11.27 -0.03
N GLY A 82 -10.52 -10.83 -0.24
CA GLY A 82 -11.20 -10.81 -1.54
C GLY A 82 -10.69 -9.80 -2.57
N PHE A 83 -9.82 -8.86 -2.18
CA PHE A 83 -9.45 -7.70 -3.00
C PHE A 83 -8.29 -7.93 -3.97
N GLY A 84 -8.38 -8.87 -4.91
CA GLY A 84 -7.35 -8.99 -5.96
C GLY A 84 -5.91 -9.14 -5.44
N ARG A 85 -5.76 -9.66 -4.22
CA ARG A 85 -4.48 -9.87 -3.55
C ARG A 85 -3.72 -11.00 -4.22
N GLY A 86 -2.44 -10.80 -4.45
CA GLY A 86 -1.54 -11.82 -4.99
C GLY A 86 -1.11 -11.54 -6.42
N TYR A 87 -0.62 -12.60 -7.06
CA TYR A 87 0.04 -12.53 -8.35
C TYR A 87 -0.91 -12.15 -9.49
N GLN A 88 -0.48 -11.21 -10.31
CA GLN A 88 -1.13 -10.77 -11.54
C GLN A 88 -0.25 -11.17 -12.71
N SER A 89 -0.80 -11.97 -13.63
CA SER A 89 -0.07 -12.41 -14.82
C SER A 89 0.04 -11.30 -15.86
N ILE A 90 1.03 -11.43 -16.76
CA ILE A 90 1.16 -10.52 -17.91
C ILE A 90 -0.16 -10.50 -18.72
N GLY A 91 -0.69 -9.31 -18.94
CA GLY A 91 -1.92 -9.08 -19.68
C GLY A 91 -3.21 -9.40 -18.92
N GLU A 92 -3.13 -9.65 -17.60
CA GLU A 92 -4.29 -9.79 -16.72
C GLU A 92 -4.98 -8.44 -16.49
N ASN A 93 -4.22 -7.39 -16.20
CA ASN A 93 -4.73 -6.03 -16.05
C ASN A 93 -5.10 -5.42 -17.40
N VAL A 94 -6.23 -4.70 -17.44
CA VAL A 94 -6.75 -4.04 -18.64
C VAL A 94 -6.99 -2.56 -18.36
N THR A 95 -6.19 -1.70 -18.99
CA THR A 95 -6.30 -0.24 -18.89
C THR A 95 -6.72 0.33 -20.24
N ASN A 96 -7.78 1.15 -20.29
CA ASN A 96 -8.31 1.71 -21.54
C ASN A 96 -8.52 0.66 -22.64
N SER A 97 -9.12 -0.48 -22.27
CA SER A 97 -9.38 -1.63 -23.14
C SER A 97 -8.13 -2.30 -23.74
N ARG A 98 -6.94 -2.02 -23.21
CA ARG A 98 -5.67 -2.65 -23.60
C ARG A 98 -5.10 -3.47 -22.45
N ARG A 99 -4.57 -4.65 -22.78
CA ARG A 99 -3.89 -5.51 -21.80
C ARG A 99 -2.52 -4.93 -21.45
N ASP A 100 -2.25 -4.79 -20.16
CA ASP A 100 -1.01 -4.22 -19.66
C ASP A 100 0.14 -5.24 -19.78
N ARG A 101 1.34 -4.75 -20.12
CA ARG A 101 2.54 -5.57 -20.33
C ARG A 101 3.41 -5.64 -19.08
N HIS A 102 2.78 -5.93 -17.95
CA HIS A 102 3.48 -6.14 -16.69
C HIS A 102 2.88 -7.36 -15.98
N GLU A 103 3.68 -8.03 -15.17
CA GLU A 103 3.20 -8.85 -14.07
C GLU A 103 3.18 -8.02 -12.79
N GLY A 104 2.46 -8.48 -11.76
CA GLY A 104 2.28 -7.76 -10.51
C GLY A 104 2.09 -8.70 -9.32
N PHE A 105 2.22 -8.16 -8.11
CA PHE A 105 1.86 -8.88 -6.89
C PHE A 105 1.24 -7.90 -5.91
N ASP A 106 -0.08 -7.91 -5.82
CA ASP A 106 -0.83 -6.94 -5.04
C ASP A 106 -0.97 -7.39 -3.58
N LEU A 107 -0.69 -6.44 -2.68
CA LEU A 107 -0.71 -6.62 -1.24
C LEU A 107 -1.47 -5.45 -0.63
N TYR A 108 -2.29 -5.71 0.37
CA TYR A 108 -2.95 -4.66 1.17
C TYR A 108 -2.83 -4.98 2.66
N ARG A 109 -3.29 -4.07 3.52
CA ARG A 109 -3.39 -4.29 4.97
C ARG A 109 -4.07 -5.63 5.27
N GLU A 110 -3.44 -6.45 6.10
CA GLU A 110 -4.03 -7.70 6.58
C GLU A 110 -4.99 -7.38 7.73
N LEU A 111 -6.24 -7.83 7.61
CA LEU A 111 -7.29 -7.62 8.60
C LEU A 111 -7.94 -8.97 8.89
N ASP A 112 -8.03 -9.34 10.17
CA ASP A 112 -8.70 -10.57 10.55
C ASP A 112 -10.23 -10.44 10.42
N TRP A 113 -10.92 -11.58 10.37
CA TRP A 113 -12.37 -11.64 10.18
C TRP A 113 -13.15 -10.91 11.29
N HIS A 114 -12.59 -10.78 12.49
CA HIS A 114 -13.22 -10.13 13.64
C HIS A 114 -12.70 -8.70 13.88
N HIS A 115 -11.89 -8.16 12.96
CA HIS A 115 -11.30 -6.84 13.11
C HIS A 115 -12.41 -5.76 13.30
N PRO A 116 -12.28 -4.83 14.28
CA PRO A 116 -13.33 -3.85 14.60
C PRO A 116 -13.80 -3.01 13.41
N LEU A 117 -12.89 -2.69 12.47
CA LEU A 117 -13.27 -2.06 11.20
C LEU A 117 -14.44 -2.77 10.53
N ARG A 118 -14.44 -4.09 10.43
CA ARG A 118 -15.57 -4.82 9.84
C ARG A 118 -16.88 -4.56 10.58
N LEU A 119 -16.84 -4.64 11.92
CA LEU A 119 -18.02 -4.57 12.78
C LEU A 119 -18.63 -3.15 12.86
N GLN A 120 -17.81 -2.11 12.63
CA GLN A 120 -18.27 -0.72 12.58
C GLN A 120 -19.14 -0.41 11.35
N PHE A 121 -19.16 -1.27 10.32
CA PHE A 121 -19.85 -1.02 9.06
C PHE A 121 -21.23 -1.69 8.93
N ASN A 122 -21.89 -2.07 10.03
CA ASN A 122 -23.12 -2.88 9.99
C ASN A 122 -24.38 -2.18 9.39
N GLU A 123 -25.10 -2.98 8.59
CA GLU A 123 -26.44 -2.90 7.96
C GLU A 123 -26.83 -1.77 7.00
N LYS A 124 -26.44 -0.49 7.20
CA LYS A 124 -27.01 0.62 6.39
C LYS A 124 -26.43 0.78 4.98
N HIS A 125 -25.38 0.03 4.61
CA HIS A 125 -24.72 0.11 3.31
C HIS A 125 -24.84 -1.14 2.45
N LEU A 126 -25.77 -2.04 2.77
CA LEU A 126 -26.24 -3.04 1.80
C LEU A 126 -26.87 -2.27 0.64
N THR A 127 -26.09 -1.99 -0.40
CA THR A 127 -26.65 -1.44 -1.63
C THR A 127 -27.66 -2.46 -2.15
N ASN A 128 -28.81 -2.00 -2.65
CA ASN A 128 -29.88 -2.83 -3.26
C ASN A 128 -29.42 -3.66 -4.49
N LYS A 129 -28.11 -3.80 -4.74
CA LYS A 129 -27.53 -4.35 -5.97
C LYS A 129 -26.87 -5.73 -5.82
N ASN A 130 -27.01 -6.45 -4.70
CA ASN A 130 -26.36 -7.77 -4.48
C ASN A 130 -24.83 -7.78 -4.71
N LEU A 131 -24.18 -6.62 -4.73
CA LEU A 131 -22.73 -6.53 -4.80
C LEU A 131 -22.19 -6.60 -3.37
N PRO A 132 -21.16 -7.44 -3.09
CA PRO A 132 -20.53 -7.44 -1.78
C PRO A 132 -20.03 -6.03 -1.48
N ASP A 133 -20.16 -5.56 -0.23
CA ASP A 133 -19.56 -4.29 0.16
C ASP A 133 -18.07 -4.40 -0.16
N TYR A 134 -17.55 -3.49 -0.99
CA TYR A 134 -16.14 -3.45 -1.35
C TYR A 134 -15.26 -3.48 -0.08
N ARG A 135 -15.77 -3.02 1.06
CA ARG A 135 -15.09 -3.06 2.36
C ARG A 135 -14.97 -4.47 2.96
N GLU A 136 -15.91 -5.38 2.69
CA GLU A 136 -15.78 -6.80 3.04
C GLU A 136 -14.68 -7.48 2.20
N MET A 137 -14.48 -7.02 0.96
CA MET A 137 -13.40 -7.52 0.10
C MET A 137 -12.00 -7.15 0.64
N ALA A 138 -11.89 -6.13 1.51
CA ALA A 138 -10.62 -5.72 2.14
C ALA A 138 -10.15 -6.57 3.30
N ILE A 139 -11.04 -7.38 3.85
CA ILE A 139 -10.74 -8.25 5.00
C ILE A 139 -10.01 -9.49 4.51
N GLY A 140 -8.98 -9.91 5.24
CA GLY A 140 -8.25 -11.16 5.00
C GLY A 140 -6.74 -10.99 4.95
N TRP A 141 -6.05 -12.10 4.77
CA TRP A 141 -4.59 -12.18 4.71
C TRP A 141 -4.06 -12.06 3.29
N ASN A 142 -2.81 -11.62 3.16
CA ASN A 142 -2.12 -11.65 1.87
C ASN A 142 -1.66 -13.08 1.55
N PRO A 143 -1.69 -13.50 0.28
CA PRO A 143 -1.27 -14.83 -0.15
C PRO A 143 0.26 -14.90 -0.25
N TRP A 144 0.96 -14.83 0.88
CA TRP A 144 2.43 -14.86 0.91
C TRP A 144 2.99 -16.20 0.36
N PRO A 145 3.96 -16.16 -0.57
CA PRO A 145 4.60 -17.37 -1.10
C PRO A 145 5.31 -18.19 -0.02
N LYS A 146 4.85 -19.41 0.22
CA LYS A 146 5.41 -20.32 1.24
C LYS A 146 6.82 -20.78 0.89
N GLU A 147 7.09 -20.93 -0.40
CA GLU A 147 8.39 -21.30 -0.96
C GLU A 147 9.43 -20.19 -0.75
N PHE A 148 8.98 -18.95 -0.52
CA PHE A 148 9.88 -17.81 -0.39
C PHE A 148 9.53 -16.89 0.80
N PRO A 149 9.74 -17.35 2.06
CA PRO A 149 9.37 -16.59 3.26
C PRO A 149 10.07 -15.23 3.37
N LEU A 150 11.29 -15.11 2.83
CA LEU A 150 12.07 -13.86 2.84
C LEU A 150 11.35 -12.71 2.13
N PHE A 151 10.48 -13.01 1.16
CA PHE A 151 9.65 -12.01 0.49
C PHE A 151 8.73 -11.31 1.49
N LYS A 152 7.98 -12.07 2.31
CA LYS A 152 7.09 -11.51 3.33
C LYS A 152 7.87 -10.64 4.32
N GLU A 153 8.98 -11.15 4.84
CA GLU A 153 9.80 -10.43 5.82
C GLU A 153 10.27 -9.08 5.27
N THR A 154 10.90 -9.10 4.10
CA THR A 154 11.50 -7.91 3.49
C THR A 154 10.43 -6.88 3.08
N ILE A 155 9.36 -7.33 2.43
CA ILE A 155 8.28 -6.42 2.00
C ILE A 155 7.54 -5.83 3.19
N SER A 156 7.37 -6.58 4.29
CA SER A 156 6.77 -6.05 5.52
C SER A 156 7.63 -4.95 6.14
N GLN A 157 8.95 -5.15 6.22
CA GLN A 157 9.89 -4.15 6.71
C GLN A 157 9.91 -2.91 5.83
N TYR A 158 9.97 -3.08 4.50
CA TYR A 158 9.95 -1.99 3.53
C TYR A 158 8.64 -1.20 3.59
N THR A 159 7.51 -1.90 3.68
CA THR A 159 6.19 -1.30 3.85
C THR A 159 6.21 -0.42 5.09
N THR A 160 6.49 -0.95 6.29
CA THR A 160 6.55 -0.16 7.53
C THR A 160 7.43 1.09 7.43
N ALA A 161 8.55 1.02 6.69
CA ALA A 161 9.41 2.18 6.48
C ALA A 161 8.79 3.23 5.52
N MET A 162 8.25 2.79 4.37
CA MET A 162 7.62 3.64 3.34
C MET A 162 6.37 4.35 3.82
N LEU A 163 5.46 3.57 4.36
CA LEU A 163 5.23 3.66 5.76
C LEU A 163 5.18 5.09 6.39
N GLN A 164 6.16 5.28 7.26
CA GLN A 164 6.50 6.54 7.93
C GLN A 164 6.88 7.67 6.97
N VAL A 165 7.45 7.38 5.79
CA VAL A 165 7.75 8.40 4.77
C VAL A 165 6.45 9.04 4.29
N GLY A 166 5.42 8.24 4.00
CA GLY A 166 4.10 8.71 3.58
C GLY A 166 3.47 9.65 4.60
N ALA A 167 3.53 9.32 5.89
CA ALA A 167 3.04 10.20 6.95
C ALA A 167 3.77 11.56 6.95
N ARG A 168 5.10 11.58 6.81
CA ARG A 168 5.87 12.83 6.74
C ARG A 168 5.52 13.66 5.50
N VAL A 169 5.32 13.01 4.36
CA VAL A 169 4.86 13.68 3.13
C VAL A 169 3.48 14.30 3.31
N MET A 170 2.52 13.57 3.89
CA MET A 170 1.17 14.09 4.13
C MET A 170 1.16 15.27 5.11
N ARG A 171 2.00 15.23 6.15
CA ARG A 171 2.22 16.35 7.07
C ARG A 171 2.81 17.57 6.35
N ALA A 172 3.79 17.38 5.49
CA ALA A 172 4.36 18.45 4.67
C ALA A 172 3.32 19.05 3.69
N ILE A 173 2.47 18.22 3.09
CA ILE A 173 1.35 18.68 2.24
C ILE A 173 0.33 19.49 3.06
N ALA A 174 0.04 19.10 4.30
CA ALA A 174 -0.83 19.90 5.16
C ALA A 174 -0.26 21.30 5.38
N LEU A 175 1.03 21.40 5.69
CA LEU A 175 1.72 22.69 5.87
C LEU A 175 1.78 23.52 4.57
N SER A 176 1.93 22.90 3.40
CA SER A 176 1.91 23.64 2.12
C SER A 176 0.55 24.27 1.83
N LEU A 177 -0.52 23.65 2.35
CA LEU A 177 -1.89 24.15 2.23
C LEU A 177 -2.27 25.12 3.36
N ASN A 178 -1.32 25.52 4.22
CA ASN A 178 -1.56 26.31 5.43
C ASN A 178 -2.57 25.66 6.40
N LEU A 179 -2.56 24.34 6.48
CA LEU A 179 -3.39 23.54 7.39
C LEU A 179 -2.55 23.06 8.60
N PRO A 180 -3.20 22.67 9.72
CA PRO A 180 -2.50 22.02 10.83
C PRO A 180 -1.69 20.81 10.39
N LEU A 181 -0.52 20.57 11.01
CA LEU A 181 0.40 19.47 10.66
C LEU A 181 -0.32 18.11 10.56
N ASN A 182 -1.22 17.85 11.51
CA ASN A 182 -1.95 16.59 11.66
C ASN A 182 -3.29 16.56 10.90
N TYR A 183 -3.58 17.55 10.05
CA TYR A 183 -4.89 17.71 9.39
C TYR A 183 -5.38 16.44 8.69
N PHE A 184 -4.48 15.70 8.04
CA PHE A 184 -4.81 14.48 7.30
C PHE A 184 -4.71 13.19 8.13
N GLU A 185 -4.15 13.20 9.35
CA GLU A 185 -3.86 11.95 10.06
C GLU A 185 -5.10 11.08 10.30
N SER A 186 -6.22 11.71 10.64
CA SER A 186 -7.51 11.02 10.82
C SER A 186 -8.03 10.35 9.53
N THR A 187 -7.55 10.76 8.36
CA THR A 187 -8.04 10.24 7.07
C THR A 187 -7.34 8.95 6.63
N PHE A 188 -6.11 8.72 7.08
CA PHE A 188 -5.32 7.55 6.66
C PHE A 188 -4.96 6.60 7.81
N ASN A 189 -5.12 7.01 9.06
CA ASN A 189 -4.83 6.16 10.22
C ASN A 189 -5.69 4.90 10.29
N ASP A 190 -6.84 4.83 9.60
CA ASP A 190 -7.63 3.60 9.54
C ASP A 190 -8.04 3.20 8.13
N SER A 191 -7.16 3.46 7.17
CA SER A 191 -7.40 3.08 5.78
C SER A 191 -7.40 1.56 5.60
N PHE A 192 -8.23 1.06 4.67
CA PHE A 192 -8.31 -0.36 4.37
C PHE A 192 -7.13 -0.87 3.51
N TRP A 193 -6.46 0.03 2.81
CA TRP A 193 -5.35 -0.30 1.92
C TRP A 193 -4.00 -0.39 2.66
N VAL A 194 -3.82 0.37 3.75
CA VAL A 194 -2.50 0.55 4.40
C VAL A 194 -2.61 0.50 5.92
N LYS A 195 -1.64 -0.16 6.58
CA LYS A 195 -1.53 -0.27 8.05
C LYS A 195 -1.23 1.11 8.68
N SER A 196 -1.80 1.38 9.86
CA SER A 196 -1.45 2.55 10.67
C SER A 196 0.01 2.51 11.18
N TYR A 197 0.64 3.68 11.36
CA TYR A 197 1.84 3.82 12.19
C TYR A 197 1.39 4.07 13.62
N SER A 198 1.39 3.02 14.43
CA SER A 198 1.38 3.13 15.89
C SER A 198 2.76 2.78 16.40
#